data_AF-A0AAF0QJI6-F1
#
_entry.id   AF-A0AAF0QJI6-F1
#
_cell.length_a   1.000
_cell.length_b   1.000
_cell.length_c   1.000
_cell.angle_alpha   90.00
_cell.angle_beta   90.00
_cell.angle_gamma   90.00
#
_symmetry.space_group_name_H-M   'P 1'
#
loop_
_entity.id
_entity.type
_entity.pdbx_description
1 polymer ?
#
loop_
_entity_poly.entity_id
_entity_poly.type
_entity_poly.pdbx_seq_one_letter_code
_entity_poly.pdbx_strand_id
1 'polypeptide(L)'
;MDMVMKLGTSSSVVIFTKSSCCISHSIETLIRSFGANPTIYELDTHPNGKQMEKALMELGCQPSVPAIFIGKELVGGANEIMSFNKESIDDKRTVDHVICLTMDMVMKLGTSSSVVIFTKSSCCISHNIETLIRNFGANPIIYELDTHSNGKKMEKALMELGCQPSVPAIFIGKELVGGANEIMSLNLRGKLKQLLIRANAIWV
;
A
#
# COMPACT_ATOMS: atom_id res chain seq x y z
N MET A 1 -19.81 14.14 -17.99
CA MET A 1 -19.52 13.23 -16.86
C MET A 1 -19.09 11.82 -17.31
N ASP A 2 -19.81 11.14 -18.21
CA ASP A 2 -19.50 9.75 -18.64
C ASP A 2 -18.08 9.51 -19.20
N MET A 3 -17.49 10.49 -19.89
CA MET A 3 -16.24 10.26 -20.65
C MET A 3 -15.02 10.05 -19.75
N VAL A 4 -14.86 10.84 -18.68
CA VAL A 4 -13.74 10.73 -17.72
C VAL A 4 -13.88 9.45 -16.87
N MET A 5 -15.11 9.14 -16.45
CA MET A 5 -15.46 7.93 -15.70
C MET A 5 -15.17 6.65 -16.49
N LYS A 6 -15.48 6.66 -17.80
CA LYS A 6 -15.24 5.51 -18.69
C LYS A 6 -13.75 5.26 -18.94
N LEU A 7 -12.91 6.30 -18.98
CA LEU A 7 -11.46 6.18 -19.09
C LEU A 7 -10.80 5.72 -17.78
N GLY A 8 -11.39 6.03 -16.63
CA GLY A 8 -10.97 5.53 -15.31
C GLY A 8 -11.32 4.05 -15.04
N THR A 9 -11.94 3.36 -16.00
CA THR A 9 -12.39 1.96 -15.83
C THR A 9 -11.36 0.94 -16.37
N SER A 10 -10.47 1.35 -17.27
CA SER A 10 -9.49 0.47 -17.91
C SER A 10 -8.09 0.52 -17.28
N SER A 11 -7.81 1.55 -16.49
CA SER A 11 -6.50 1.80 -15.86
C SER A 11 -6.67 2.04 -14.36
N SER A 12 -5.81 1.44 -13.54
CA SER A 12 -5.89 1.55 -12.07
C SER A 12 -5.64 2.96 -11.55
N VAL A 13 -4.82 3.75 -12.25
CA VAL A 13 -4.54 5.16 -11.94
C VAL A 13 -4.55 5.97 -13.23
N VAL A 14 -5.29 7.08 -13.24
CA VAL A 14 -5.40 8.00 -14.38
C VAL A 14 -5.04 9.41 -13.92
N ILE A 15 -4.21 10.11 -14.67
CA ILE A 15 -3.78 11.48 -14.39
C ILE A 15 -4.22 12.35 -15.56
N PHE A 16 -5.04 13.36 -15.30
CA PHE A 16 -5.37 14.40 -16.27
C PHE A 16 -4.47 15.60 -16.01
N THR A 17 -3.67 16.03 -17.00
CA THR A 17 -2.74 17.14 -16.84
C THR A 17 -2.68 18.02 -18.10
N LYS A 18 -1.88 19.09 -18.11
CA LYS A 18 -1.54 19.89 -19.30
C LYS A 18 -0.04 19.78 -19.57
N SER A 19 0.37 19.79 -20.83
CA SER A 19 1.78 19.69 -21.25
C SER A 19 2.66 20.83 -20.68
N SER A 20 2.08 21.99 -20.37
CA SER A 20 2.76 23.11 -19.73
C SER A 20 2.84 23.02 -18.20
N CYS A 21 2.42 21.91 -17.57
CA CYS A 21 2.34 21.77 -16.12
C CYS A 21 3.58 21.08 -15.55
N CYS A 22 4.49 21.86 -14.96
CA CYS A 22 5.76 21.42 -14.37
C CYS A 22 5.64 20.40 -13.22
N ILE A 23 4.47 20.32 -12.58
CA ILE A 23 4.21 19.48 -11.40
C ILE A 23 3.89 18.03 -11.80
N SER A 24 3.47 17.83 -13.04
CA SER A 24 3.03 16.53 -13.58
C SER A 24 4.13 15.48 -13.52
N HIS A 25 5.38 15.88 -13.78
CA HIS A 25 6.53 14.98 -13.75
C HIS A 25 6.82 14.44 -12.34
N SER A 26 6.64 15.27 -11.31
CA SER A 26 6.84 14.87 -9.92
C SER A 26 5.77 13.85 -9.49
N ILE A 27 4.53 14.08 -9.89
CA ILE A 27 3.39 13.21 -9.61
C ILE A 27 3.52 11.88 -10.35
N GLU A 28 3.86 11.92 -11.64
CA GLU A 28 4.11 10.72 -12.43
C GLU A 28 5.23 9.88 -11.81
N THR A 29 6.35 10.51 -11.48
CA THR A 29 7.50 9.83 -10.86
C THR A 29 7.12 9.24 -9.51
N LEU A 30 6.34 9.96 -8.71
CA LEU A 30 5.86 9.51 -7.40
C LEU A 30 4.97 8.27 -7.56
N ILE A 31 3.98 8.30 -8.46
CA ILE A 31 3.06 7.18 -8.71
C ILE A 31 3.80 5.97 -9.30
N ARG A 32 4.71 6.20 -10.25
CA ARG A 32 5.59 5.14 -10.78
C ARG A 32 6.49 4.54 -9.72
N SER A 33 7.01 5.37 -8.79
CA SER A 33 7.79 4.88 -7.65
C SER A 33 6.98 3.93 -6.77
N PHE A 34 5.65 4.09 -6.71
CA PHE A 34 4.72 3.22 -5.99
C PHE A 34 4.36 1.93 -6.76
N GLY A 35 4.97 1.70 -7.93
CA GLY A 35 4.71 0.49 -8.73
C GLY A 35 3.37 0.51 -9.47
N ALA A 36 2.65 1.64 -9.43
CA ALA A 36 1.49 1.86 -10.27
C ALA A 36 1.94 2.41 -11.62
N ASN A 37 1.28 1.99 -12.71
CA ASN A 37 1.50 2.54 -14.03
C ASN A 37 0.36 3.51 -14.36
N PRO A 38 0.53 4.83 -14.13
CA PRO A 38 -0.53 5.78 -14.40
C PRO A 38 -0.75 5.95 -15.90
N THR A 39 -2.01 6.09 -16.30
CA THR A 39 -2.36 6.56 -17.64
C THR A 39 -2.48 8.07 -17.63
N ILE A 40 -1.68 8.75 -18.43
CA ILE A 40 -1.64 10.21 -18.47
C ILE A 40 -2.46 10.70 -19.66
N TYR A 41 -3.38 11.63 -19.41
CA TYR A 41 -4.15 12.33 -20.41
C TYR A 41 -3.81 13.82 -20.37
N GLU A 42 -3.11 14.28 -21.40
CA GLU A 42 -2.80 15.69 -21.61
C GLU A 42 -4.00 16.41 -22.23
N LEU A 43 -4.66 17.28 -21.47
CA LEU A 43 -5.89 17.97 -21.86
C LEU A 43 -5.67 19.05 -22.94
N ASP A 44 -4.46 19.54 -23.10
CA ASP A 44 -4.11 20.56 -24.10
C ASP A 44 -3.73 19.97 -25.45
N THR A 45 -3.24 18.73 -25.48
CA THR A 45 -2.88 18.02 -26.72
C THR A 45 -3.98 17.06 -27.19
N HIS A 46 -4.96 16.73 -26.33
CA HIS A 46 -6.04 15.79 -26.66
C HIS A 46 -7.19 16.46 -27.43
N PRO A 47 -7.73 15.84 -28.52
CA PRO A 47 -8.87 16.37 -29.28
C PRO A 47 -10.16 16.61 -28.46
N ASN A 48 -10.33 15.92 -27.33
CA ASN A 48 -11.47 16.06 -26.43
C ASN A 48 -11.10 16.74 -25.11
N GLY A 49 -9.88 17.27 -25.00
CA GLY A 49 -9.34 17.76 -23.74
C GLY A 49 -10.12 18.94 -23.14
N LYS A 50 -10.69 19.82 -23.97
CA LYS A 50 -11.62 20.88 -23.50
C LYS A 50 -12.89 20.33 -22.84
N GLN A 51 -13.44 19.23 -23.35
CA GLN A 51 -14.62 18.59 -22.78
C GLN A 51 -14.29 17.89 -21.46
N MET A 52 -13.11 17.25 -21.41
CA MET A 52 -12.60 16.59 -20.21
C MET A 52 -12.29 17.62 -19.13
N GLU A 53 -11.66 18.75 -19.47
CA GLU A 53 -11.41 19.85 -18.54
C GLU A 53 -12.71 20.40 -17.95
N LYS A 54 -13.73 20.63 -18.79
CA LYS A 54 -15.04 21.07 -18.30
C LYS A 54 -15.67 20.05 -17.34
N ALA A 55 -15.57 18.75 -17.66
CA ALA A 55 -16.05 17.70 -16.77
C ALA A 55 -15.29 17.66 -15.43
N LEU A 56 -13.98 17.94 -15.42
CA LEU A 56 -13.19 18.06 -14.19
C LEU A 56 -13.64 19.26 -13.34
N MET A 57 -13.94 20.40 -13.97
CA MET A 57 -14.49 21.55 -13.27
C MET A 57 -15.88 21.26 -12.68
N GLU A 58 -16.74 20.55 -13.42
CA GLU A 58 -18.07 20.12 -12.94
C GLU A 58 -18.00 19.10 -11.79
N LEU A 59 -16.89 18.36 -11.68
CA LEU A 59 -16.59 17.45 -10.56
C LEU A 59 -15.96 18.18 -9.35
N GLY A 60 -15.72 19.48 -9.44
CA GLY A 60 -15.19 20.29 -8.34
C GLY A 60 -13.67 20.44 -8.32
N CYS A 61 -12.93 20.01 -9.36
CA CYS A 61 -11.48 20.28 -9.45
C CYS A 61 -11.21 21.75 -9.78
N GLN A 62 -10.79 22.54 -8.80
CA GLN A 62 -10.25 23.89 -9.01
C GLN A 62 -8.92 24.07 -8.27
N PRO A 63 -7.78 24.30 -8.97
CA PRO A 63 -7.61 24.40 -10.43
C PRO A 63 -7.82 23.06 -11.18
N SER A 64 -8.10 23.15 -12.49
CA SER A 64 -8.56 22.01 -13.32
C SER A 64 -7.53 20.90 -13.55
N VAL A 65 -6.25 21.14 -13.31
CA VAL A 65 -5.16 20.16 -13.48
C VAL A 65 -4.01 20.37 -12.48
N PRO A 66 -3.23 19.31 -12.19
CA PRO A 66 -3.46 17.92 -12.55
C PRO A 66 -4.55 17.29 -11.68
N ALA A 67 -5.49 16.56 -12.28
CA ALA A 67 -6.54 15.82 -11.58
C ALA A 67 -6.24 14.32 -11.63
N ILE A 68 -6.21 13.66 -10.48
CA ILE A 68 -5.85 12.25 -10.37
C ILE A 68 -7.09 11.41 -10.06
N PHE A 69 -7.29 10.33 -10.81
CA PHE A 69 -8.37 9.38 -10.63
C PHE A 69 -7.81 7.99 -10.32
N ILE A 70 -8.41 7.31 -9.34
CA ILE A 70 -8.10 5.93 -9.00
C ILE A 70 -9.41 5.14 -9.05
N GLY A 71 -9.50 4.15 -9.92
CA GLY A 71 -10.64 3.22 -9.95
C GLY A 71 -12.03 3.88 -10.08
N LYS A 72 -12.11 5.07 -10.73
CA LYS A 72 -13.29 5.96 -10.93
C LYS A 72 -13.49 7.07 -9.89
N GLU A 73 -12.69 7.12 -8.83
CA GLU A 73 -12.78 8.16 -7.80
C GLU A 73 -11.74 9.26 -8.04
N LEU A 74 -12.15 10.52 -7.89
CA LEU A 74 -11.27 11.69 -8.00
C LEU A 74 -10.52 11.89 -6.67
N VAL A 75 -9.19 11.83 -6.71
CA VAL A 75 -8.32 11.88 -5.53
C VAL A 75 -7.81 13.29 -5.21
N GLY A 76 -7.68 14.18 -6.20
CA GLY A 76 -7.31 15.58 -5.95
C GLY A 76 -6.56 16.30 -7.08
N GLY A 77 -6.25 17.58 -6.83
CA GLY A 77 -5.58 18.57 -7.68
C GLY A 77 -4.08 18.84 -7.36
N ALA A 78 -3.44 19.78 -8.09
CA ALA A 78 -2.01 20.15 -7.92
C ALA A 78 -1.65 20.68 -6.54
N ASN A 79 -2.51 21.53 -5.99
CA ASN A 79 -2.25 22.24 -4.73
C ASN A 79 -2.27 21.28 -3.53
N GLU A 80 -3.06 20.21 -3.60
CA GLU A 80 -3.19 19.23 -2.51
C GLU A 80 -1.98 18.27 -2.45
N ILE A 81 -1.24 18.14 -3.54
CA ILE A 81 -0.07 17.24 -3.66
C ILE A 81 1.25 18.00 -3.44
N MET A 82 1.28 19.33 -3.56
CA MET A 82 2.51 20.09 -3.36
C MET A 82 2.76 20.53 -1.92
N SER A 83 1.78 20.40 -1.03
CA SER A 83 1.93 20.67 0.40
C SER A 83 2.66 19.57 1.18
N PHE A 84 3.23 18.56 0.52
CA PHE A 84 3.94 17.43 1.14
C PHE A 84 5.30 17.77 1.80
N ASN A 85 5.60 19.04 2.07
CA ASN A 85 6.74 19.41 2.91
C ASN A 85 6.28 19.58 4.37
N LYS A 86 6.77 18.64 5.21
CA LYS A 86 6.99 18.69 6.67
C LYS A 86 6.15 19.70 7.50
N GLU A 87 5.49 19.13 8.49
CA GLU A 87 4.78 19.76 9.62
C GLU A 87 3.35 20.23 9.37
N SER A 88 2.46 19.64 10.16
CA SER A 88 1.07 20.04 10.40
C SER A 88 0.07 19.75 9.28
N ILE A 89 -0.51 18.54 9.25
CA ILE A 89 -1.64 18.24 8.36
C ILE A 89 -2.72 17.45 9.12
N ASP A 90 -3.76 18.18 9.50
CA ASP A 90 -5.03 17.70 10.06
C ASP A 90 -6.06 17.51 8.94
N ASP A 91 -5.66 16.88 7.82
CA ASP A 91 -6.58 16.59 6.71
C ASP A 91 -6.51 15.11 6.32
N LYS A 92 -7.57 14.39 6.67
CA LYS A 92 -7.57 12.95 6.99
C LYS A 92 -7.66 12.04 5.75
N ARG A 93 -8.31 12.47 4.67
CA ARG A 93 -8.80 11.58 3.60
C ARG A 93 -7.76 11.11 2.57
N THR A 94 -6.79 11.93 2.19
CA THR A 94 -5.78 11.54 1.20
C THR A 94 -4.65 10.71 1.83
N VAL A 95 -4.38 10.97 3.11
CA VAL A 95 -3.50 10.13 3.92
C VAL A 95 -4.13 8.74 4.10
N ASP A 96 -5.44 8.67 4.39
CA ASP A 96 -6.18 7.41 4.51
C ASP A 96 -6.09 6.54 3.23
N HIS A 97 -6.14 7.13 2.02
CA HIS A 97 -6.07 6.37 0.76
C HIS A 97 -4.65 5.95 0.33
N VAL A 98 -3.61 6.77 0.56
CA VAL A 98 -2.22 6.36 0.30
C VAL A 98 -1.75 5.35 1.33
N ILE A 99 -2.15 5.52 2.61
CA ILE A 99 -1.98 4.51 3.66
C ILE A 99 -2.72 3.22 3.25
N CYS A 100 -3.95 3.31 2.73
CA CYS A 100 -4.70 2.16 2.25
C CYS A 100 -3.95 1.38 1.15
N LEU A 101 -3.34 2.05 0.16
CA LEU A 101 -2.58 1.38 -0.89
C LEU A 101 -1.31 0.68 -0.36
N THR A 102 -0.61 1.28 0.61
CA THR A 102 0.58 0.66 1.22
C THR A 102 0.22 -0.45 2.21
N MET A 103 -0.88 -0.31 2.94
CA MET A 103 -1.47 -1.35 3.78
C MET A 103 -1.97 -2.51 2.94
N ASP A 104 -2.60 -2.25 1.80
CA ASP A 104 -3.11 -3.28 0.88
C ASP A 104 -1.97 -4.17 0.39
N MET A 105 -0.79 -3.60 0.08
CA MET A 105 0.38 -4.40 -0.28
C MET A 105 0.81 -5.36 0.84
N VAL A 106 0.95 -4.87 2.08
CA VAL A 106 1.36 -5.70 3.22
C VAL A 106 0.31 -6.77 3.52
N MET A 107 -0.97 -6.41 3.49
CA MET A 107 -2.07 -7.36 3.69
C MET A 107 -2.10 -8.40 2.57
N LYS A 108 -1.96 -7.99 1.31
CA LYS A 108 -1.93 -8.91 0.16
C LYS A 108 -0.77 -9.91 0.25
N LEU A 109 0.42 -9.45 0.62
CA LEU A 109 1.59 -10.32 0.81
C LEU A 109 1.44 -11.18 2.07
N GLY A 110 0.96 -10.62 3.18
CA GLY A 110 0.74 -11.29 4.46
C GLY A 110 -0.34 -12.38 4.40
N THR A 111 -1.31 -12.24 3.49
CA THR A 111 -2.39 -13.21 3.28
C THR A 111 -2.13 -14.20 2.14
N SER A 112 -0.95 -14.16 1.52
CA SER A 112 -0.58 -15.01 0.38
C SER A 112 -0.37 -16.49 0.75
N SER A 113 -0.11 -16.79 2.02
CA SER A 113 0.15 -18.14 2.54
C SER A 113 -0.42 -18.31 3.95
N SER A 114 -0.45 -19.56 4.43
CA SER A 114 -0.92 -19.92 5.78
C SER A 114 -0.08 -19.25 6.87
N VAL A 115 1.22 -19.05 6.63
CA VAL A 115 2.12 -18.30 7.51
C VAL A 115 3.05 -17.42 6.68
N VAL A 116 3.12 -16.13 7.02
CA VAL A 116 4.01 -15.15 6.39
C VAL A 116 4.74 -14.36 7.48
N ILE A 117 6.03 -14.12 7.29
CA ILE A 117 6.88 -13.36 8.22
C ILE A 117 7.58 -12.24 7.44
N PHE A 118 7.32 -11.00 7.84
CA PHE A 118 8.11 -9.85 7.42
C PHE A 118 9.28 -9.67 8.40
N THR A 119 10.50 -9.58 7.86
CA THR A 119 11.76 -9.55 8.64
C THR A 119 12.76 -8.56 8.05
N LYS A 120 13.91 -8.40 8.69
CA LYS A 120 15.13 -7.83 8.10
C LYS A 120 16.27 -8.85 8.21
N SER A 121 17.19 -8.86 7.25
CA SER A 121 18.31 -9.83 7.18
C SER A 121 19.18 -9.86 8.44
N SER A 122 19.26 -8.75 9.18
CA SER A 122 20.07 -8.63 10.41
C SER A 122 19.29 -8.88 11.71
N CYS A 123 18.02 -9.31 11.64
CA CYS A 123 17.17 -9.44 12.82
C CYS A 123 17.25 -10.84 13.45
N CYS A 124 18.07 -10.98 14.50
CA CYS A 124 18.21 -12.24 15.25
C CYS A 124 16.90 -12.77 15.85
N ILE A 125 16.01 -11.86 16.31
CA ILE A 125 14.71 -12.22 16.88
C ILE A 125 13.82 -12.88 15.83
N SER A 126 13.84 -12.38 14.59
CA SER A 126 13.04 -12.93 13.50
C SER A 126 13.47 -14.35 13.14
N HIS A 127 14.79 -14.65 13.17
CA HIS A 127 15.29 -16.01 12.97
C HIS A 127 14.81 -16.99 14.05
N ASN A 128 14.72 -16.54 15.32
CA ASN A 128 14.17 -17.36 16.39
C ASN A 128 12.68 -17.66 16.18
N ILE A 129 11.90 -16.67 15.72
CA ILE A 129 10.47 -16.83 15.42
C ILE A 129 10.26 -17.76 14.23
N GLU A 130 11.05 -17.58 13.16
CA GLU A 130 11.03 -18.46 12.00
C GLU A 130 11.32 -19.91 12.41
N THR A 131 12.40 -20.12 13.18
CA THR A 131 12.80 -21.46 13.65
C THR A 131 11.70 -22.07 14.53
N LEU A 132 11.11 -21.30 15.44
CA LEU A 132 10.00 -21.77 16.29
C LEU A 132 8.82 -22.25 15.44
N ILE A 133 8.40 -21.47 14.44
CA ILE A 133 7.29 -21.81 13.54
C ILE A 133 7.64 -23.07 12.73
N ARG A 134 8.86 -23.17 12.20
CA ARG A 134 9.33 -24.36 11.48
C ARG A 134 9.38 -25.60 12.37
N ASN A 135 9.73 -25.47 13.65
CA ASN A 135 9.75 -26.58 14.60
C ASN A 135 8.35 -27.17 14.88
N PHE A 136 7.28 -26.40 14.66
CA PHE A 136 5.92 -26.94 14.67
C PHE A 136 5.57 -27.73 13.40
N GLY A 137 6.42 -27.71 12.37
CA GLY A 137 6.19 -28.33 11.06
C GLY A 137 5.60 -27.39 10.01
N ALA A 138 5.50 -26.08 10.29
CA ALA A 138 4.97 -25.11 9.33
C ALA A 138 6.05 -24.66 8.34
N ASN A 139 5.64 -24.24 7.14
CA ASN A 139 6.53 -23.65 6.15
C ASN A 139 6.18 -22.17 5.91
N PRO A 140 6.79 -21.23 6.66
CA PRO A 140 6.51 -19.80 6.50
C PRO A 140 7.15 -19.23 5.21
N ILE A 141 6.44 -18.29 4.57
CA ILE A 141 7.03 -17.41 3.55
C ILE A 141 7.71 -16.24 4.26
N ILE A 142 8.93 -15.91 3.85
CA ILE A 142 9.72 -14.84 4.45
C ILE A 142 9.85 -13.68 3.45
N TYR A 143 9.55 -12.47 3.91
CA TYR A 143 9.78 -11.23 3.17
C TYR A 143 10.78 -10.35 3.92
N GLU A 144 11.99 -10.23 3.35
CA GLU A 144 13.06 -9.38 3.88
C GLU A 144 12.88 -7.93 3.42
N LEU A 145 12.54 -7.04 4.35
CA LEU A 145 12.24 -5.64 4.07
C LEU A 145 13.47 -4.81 3.71
N ASP A 146 14.67 -5.24 4.07
CA ASP A 146 15.91 -4.54 3.74
C ASP A 146 16.44 -4.88 2.33
N THR A 147 16.05 -6.03 1.78
CA THR A 147 16.46 -6.48 0.43
C THR A 147 15.36 -6.30 -0.61
N HIS A 148 14.10 -6.15 -0.20
CA HIS A 148 12.98 -5.94 -1.11
C HIS A 148 12.92 -4.50 -1.65
N SER A 149 12.68 -4.38 -2.97
CA SER A 149 12.44 -3.10 -3.67
C SER A 149 11.41 -2.17 -3.01
N ASN A 150 10.35 -2.71 -2.43
CA ASN A 150 9.28 -1.97 -1.74
C ASN A 150 9.43 -1.98 -0.21
N GLY A 151 10.55 -2.48 0.32
CA GLY A 151 10.67 -2.82 1.73
C GLY A 151 10.54 -1.63 2.69
N LYS A 152 11.03 -0.44 2.33
CA LYS A 152 10.78 0.80 3.11
C LYS A 152 9.29 1.16 3.19
N LYS A 153 8.53 0.89 2.14
CA LYS A 153 7.07 1.16 2.08
C LYS A 153 6.32 0.16 2.94
N MET A 154 6.71 -1.11 2.87
CA MET A 154 6.16 -2.18 3.69
C MET A 154 6.45 -1.97 5.18
N GLU A 155 7.66 -1.53 5.53
CA GLU A 155 8.04 -1.17 6.90
C GLU A 155 7.14 -0.05 7.45
N LYS A 156 6.92 1.01 6.67
CA LYS A 156 6.02 2.10 7.07
C LYS A 156 4.59 1.60 7.27
N ALA A 157 4.06 0.81 6.33
CA ALA A 157 2.72 0.24 6.44
C ALA A 157 2.56 -0.70 7.64
N LEU A 158 3.58 -1.50 7.97
CA LEU A 158 3.57 -2.35 9.16
C LEU A 158 3.52 -1.53 10.45
N MET A 159 4.27 -0.42 10.52
CA MET A 159 4.22 0.50 11.66
C MET A 159 2.82 1.15 11.80
N GLU A 160 2.19 1.50 10.68
CA GLU A 160 0.82 2.04 10.64
C GLU A 160 -0.25 1.00 11.03
N LEU A 161 -0.01 -0.29 10.75
CA LEU A 161 -0.81 -1.41 11.24
C LEU A 161 -0.58 -1.72 12.73
N GLY A 162 0.29 -0.97 13.42
CA GLY A 162 0.58 -1.12 14.84
C GLY A 162 1.72 -2.09 15.16
N CYS A 163 2.48 -2.58 14.19
CA CYS A 163 3.68 -3.37 14.44
C CYS A 163 4.82 -2.46 14.90
N GLN A 164 5.09 -2.41 16.21
CA GLN A 164 6.22 -1.69 16.78
C GLN A 164 7.04 -2.62 17.69
N PRO A 165 8.29 -2.96 17.33
CA PRO A 165 8.99 -2.62 16.09
C PRO A 165 8.33 -3.21 14.82
N SER A 166 8.64 -2.64 13.64
CA SER A 166 8.09 -3.06 12.34
C SER A 166 8.34 -4.53 12.00
N VAL A 167 9.42 -5.09 12.53
CA VAL A 167 9.83 -6.49 12.33
C VAL A 167 10.23 -7.15 13.66
N PRO A 168 9.98 -8.47 13.81
CA PRO A 168 9.20 -9.29 12.89
C PRO A 168 7.72 -8.91 12.93
N ALA A 169 7.03 -8.97 11.79
CA ALA A 169 5.58 -8.94 11.72
C ALA A 169 5.08 -10.25 11.11
N ILE A 170 4.18 -10.93 11.83
CA ILE A 170 3.79 -12.30 11.54
C ILE A 170 2.31 -12.36 11.21
N PHE A 171 2.01 -12.94 10.05
CA PHE A 171 0.66 -13.30 9.64
C PHE A 171 0.47 -14.81 9.77
N ILE A 172 -0.66 -15.23 10.34
CA ILE A 172 -1.06 -16.63 10.43
C ILE A 172 -2.53 -16.73 10.06
N GLY A 173 -2.87 -17.65 9.15
CA GLY A 173 -4.26 -17.83 8.73
C GLY A 173 -4.84 -16.60 8.03
N LYS A 174 -4.00 -15.84 7.32
CA LYS A 174 -4.36 -14.59 6.65
C LYS A 174 -4.73 -13.43 7.58
N GLU A 175 -4.37 -13.51 8.85
CA GLU A 175 -4.56 -12.44 9.83
C GLU A 175 -3.21 -11.98 10.39
N LEU A 176 -3.07 -10.66 10.62
CA LEU A 176 -1.91 -10.11 11.31
C LEU A 176 -1.99 -10.49 12.80
N VAL A 177 -1.10 -11.37 13.24
CA VAL A 177 -1.05 -11.83 14.64
C VAL A 177 -0.27 -10.88 15.53
N GLY A 178 0.75 -10.22 14.97
CA GLY A 178 1.60 -9.27 15.68
C GLY A 178 3.08 -9.55 15.47
N GLY A 179 3.90 -9.17 16.45
CA GLY A 179 5.34 -9.34 16.42
C GLY A 179 5.85 -10.49 17.29
N ALA A 180 7.13 -10.41 17.66
CA ALA A 180 7.79 -11.47 18.42
C ALA A 180 7.13 -11.73 19.78
N ASN A 181 6.68 -10.68 20.46
CA ASN A 181 6.08 -10.78 21.79
C ASN A 181 4.74 -11.51 21.76
N GLU A 182 3.90 -11.23 20.75
CA GLU A 182 2.60 -11.86 20.57
C GLU A 182 2.76 -13.35 20.28
N ILE A 183 3.69 -13.72 19.38
CA ILE A 183 3.99 -15.11 19.04
C ILE A 183 4.54 -15.87 20.25
N MET A 184 5.50 -15.28 20.98
CA MET A 184 6.04 -15.90 22.19
C MET A 184 4.97 -16.08 23.27
N SER A 185 4.11 -15.08 23.46
CA SER A 185 2.99 -15.17 24.39
C SER A 185 1.98 -16.24 23.98
N LEU A 186 1.71 -16.43 22.69
CA LEU A 186 0.86 -17.52 22.19
C LEU A 186 1.50 -18.89 22.41
N ASN A 187 2.82 -18.99 22.23
CA ASN A 187 3.57 -20.22 22.45
C ASN A 187 3.54 -20.64 23.92
N LEU A 188 3.84 -19.70 24.84
CA LEU A 188 3.81 -19.94 26.29
C LEU A 188 2.42 -20.34 26.80
N ARG A 189 1.35 -19.79 26.19
CA ARG A 189 -0.04 -20.15 26.49
C ARG A 189 -0.50 -21.46 25.83
N GLY A 190 0.36 -22.14 25.07
CA GLY A 190 0.01 -23.36 24.32
C GLY A 190 -0.98 -23.14 23.18
N LYS A 191 -1.25 -21.88 22.79
CA LYS A 191 -2.24 -21.52 21.77
C LYS A 191 -1.66 -21.47 20.36
N LEU A 192 -0.34 -21.31 20.22
CA LEU A 192 0.31 -21.18 18.92
C LEU A 192 0.09 -22.40 18.03
N LYS A 193 0.24 -23.62 18.57
CA LYS A 193 0.00 -24.86 17.82
C LYS A 193 -1.43 -24.94 17.28
N GLN A 194 -2.42 -24.60 18.11
CA GLN A 194 -3.83 -24.58 17.72
C GLN A 194 -4.11 -23.56 16.61
N LEU A 195 -3.46 -22.40 16.68
CA LEU A 195 -3.58 -21.37 15.66
C LEU A 195 -3.01 -21.84 14.31
N LEU A 196 -1.84 -22.51 14.34
CA LEU A 196 -1.21 -23.08 13.14
C LEU A 196 -2.05 -24.18 12.50
N ILE A 197 -2.69 -25.05 13.30
CA ILE A 197 -3.62 -26.07 12.80
C ILE A 197 -4.83 -25.40 12.11
N ARG A 198 -5.46 -24.43 12.78
CA ARG A 198 -6.61 -23.70 12.23
C ARG A 198 -6.28 -22.96 10.94
N ALA A 199 -5.05 -22.47 10.81
CA ALA A 199 -4.55 -21.82 9.61
C ALA A 199 -4.17 -22.79 8.48
N ASN A 200 -4.33 -24.11 8.66
CA ASN A 200 -3.81 -25.14 7.77
C ASN A 200 -2.30 -24.98 7.49
N ALA A 201 -1.55 -24.51 8.48
CA ALA A 201 -0.10 -24.37 8.41
C ALA A 201 0.63 -25.66 8.78
N ILE A 202 0.00 -26.49 9.62
CA ILE A 202 0.52 -27.79 10.08
C ILE A 202 -0.62 -28.80 10.12
N TRP A 203 -0.28 -30.08 9.95
CA TRP A 203 -1.21 -31.22 9.96
C TRP A 203 -0.93 -32.07 11.21
N VAL A 204 -1.98 -32.65 11.80
CA VAL A 204 -1.90 -33.54 12.96
C VAL A 204 -2.24 -34.96 12.54
#